data_AF-A0A1H7PDX7-F1
#
_entry.id   AF-A0A1H7PDX7-F1
#
_cell.length_a   1.000
_cell.length_b   1.000
_cell.length_c   1.000
_cell.angle_alpha   90.00
_cell.angle_beta   90.00
_cell.angle_gamma   90.00
#
_symmetry.space_group_name_H-M   'P 1'
#
loop_
_entity.id
_entity.type
_entity.pdbx_description
1 polymer ?
#
loop_
_entity_poly.entity_id
_entity_poly.type
_entity_poly.pdbx_seq_one_letter_code
_entity_poly.pdbx_strand_id
1 'polypeptide(L)'
;MTCLSAVYGMETPAYQHILHPTYPDSAAAQGQDPAQLMAQMLANWNTGLTALHQALTHPDQTVPLVPYGTSLAPGDLGTIPEGDLPAGLPAWMRSDEPWASRQGATPADKCATIVVQIPADQRPF
;
A
#
# COMPACT_ATOMS: atom_id res chain seq x y z
N MET A 1 51.46 -14.20 14.14
CA MET A 1 50.44 -13.82 15.14
C MET A 1 49.35 -13.10 14.36
N THR A 2 48.39 -13.86 13.82
CA THR A 2 47.34 -13.35 12.94
C THR A 2 46.08 -13.21 13.80
N CYS A 3 45.60 -11.98 13.98
CA CYS A 3 44.37 -11.75 14.71
C CYS A 3 43.18 -12.08 13.81
N LEU A 4 42.47 -13.14 14.20
CA LEU A 4 41.14 -13.51 13.74
C LEU A 4 40.13 -12.48 14.26
N SER A 5 39.33 -11.86 13.39
CA SER A 5 37.96 -11.44 13.71
C SER A 5 37.15 -11.34 12.43
N ALA A 6 36.10 -12.14 12.42
CA ALA A 6 35.19 -12.35 11.32
C ALA A 6 34.29 -11.12 11.07
N VAL A 7 34.07 -10.86 9.78
CA VAL A 7 32.75 -10.79 9.14
C VAL A 7 31.65 -10.09 9.96
N TYR A 8 31.63 -8.76 9.92
CA TYR A 8 30.38 -8.00 9.92
C TYR A 8 30.46 -7.04 8.74
N GLY A 9 30.14 -7.56 7.55
CA GLY A 9 29.84 -6.69 6.42
C GLY A 9 28.59 -5.90 6.81
N MET A 10 28.75 -4.61 7.11
CA MET A 10 27.60 -3.70 7.15
C MET A 10 27.16 -3.49 5.71
N GLU A 11 26.45 -4.47 5.15
CA GLU A 11 25.76 -4.28 3.89
C GLU A 11 24.58 -3.35 4.16
N THR A 12 24.59 -2.18 3.53
CA THR A 12 23.43 -1.29 3.54
C THR A 12 22.26 -2.06 2.92
N PRO A 13 21.10 -2.18 3.62
CA PRO A 13 19.96 -2.87 3.05
C PRO A 13 19.53 -2.19 1.75
N ALA A 14 19.10 -2.99 0.77
CA ALA A 14 18.50 -2.46 -0.44
C ALA A 14 17.31 -1.57 -0.07
N TYR A 15 17.31 -0.34 -0.57
CA TYR A 15 16.33 0.68 -0.23
C TYR A 15 15.87 1.39 -1.49
N GLN A 16 14.58 1.70 -1.56
CA GLN A 16 14.01 2.50 -2.61
C GLN A 16 13.01 3.52 -2.03
N HIS A 17 13.14 4.77 -2.46
CA HIS A 17 12.07 5.75 -2.30
C HIS A 17 11.09 5.62 -3.48
N ILE A 18 9.81 5.47 -3.16
CA ILE A 18 8.72 5.40 -4.15
C ILE A 18 7.64 6.47 -3.85
N LEU A 19 6.87 6.82 -4.87
CA LEU A 19 5.75 7.76 -4.74
C LEU A 19 4.66 7.20 -3.81
N HIS A 20 4.07 8.08 -3.00
CA HIS A 20 3.01 7.72 -2.05
C HIS A 20 1.79 7.13 -2.78
N PRO A 21 1.17 6.02 -2.31
CA PRO A 21 0.10 5.34 -3.03
C PRO A 21 -1.11 6.20 -3.43
N THR A 22 -1.46 7.20 -2.62
CA THR A 22 -2.60 8.11 -2.89
C THR A 22 -2.16 9.48 -3.42
N TYR A 23 -0.91 9.61 -3.91
CA TYR A 23 -0.44 10.80 -4.59
C TYR A 23 -1.35 11.20 -5.76
N PRO A 24 -1.77 10.28 -6.66
CA PRO A 24 -2.63 10.63 -7.79
C PRO A 24 -3.93 11.31 -7.36
N ASP A 25 -4.63 10.76 -6.36
CA ASP A 25 -5.89 11.33 -5.86
C ASP A 25 -5.68 12.72 -5.25
N SER A 26 -4.62 12.88 -4.46
CA SER A 26 -4.32 14.13 -3.75
C SER A 26 -3.92 15.26 -4.70
N ALA A 27 -3.21 14.93 -5.78
CA ALA A 27 -2.79 15.89 -6.80
C ALA A 27 -3.91 16.17 -7.81
N ALA A 28 -4.72 15.18 -8.17
CA ALA A 28 -5.91 15.37 -9.01
C ALA A 28 -6.95 16.29 -8.34
N ALA A 29 -7.11 16.21 -7.02
CA ALA A 29 -7.93 17.15 -6.24
C ALA A 29 -7.45 18.62 -6.35
N GLN A 30 -6.24 18.86 -6.86
CA GLN A 30 -5.66 20.18 -7.12
C GLN A 30 -5.69 20.57 -8.61
N GLY A 31 -6.41 19.82 -9.45
CA GLY A 31 -6.64 20.14 -10.86
C GLY A 31 -5.68 19.50 -11.86
N GLN A 32 -4.85 18.55 -11.43
CA GLN A 32 -3.99 17.76 -12.32
C GLN A 32 -4.74 16.55 -12.91
N ASP A 33 -4.26 16.01 -14.03
CA ASP A 33 -4.89 14.85 -14.69
C ASP A 33 -4.64 13.55 -13.89
N PRO A 34 -5.68 12.91 -13.32
CA PRO A 34 -5.53 11.70 -12.51
C PRO A 34 -4.93 10.52 -13.29
N ALA A 35 -5.22 10.39 -14.59
CA ALA A 35 -4.70 9.28 -15.39
C ALA A 35 -3.19 9.43 -15.63
N GLN A 36 -2.74 10.66 -15.91
CA GLN A 36 -1.32 10.98 -16.04
C GLN A 36 -0.56 10.73 -14.72
N LEU A 37 -1.14 11.14 -13.60
CA LEU A 37 -0.55 10.96 -12.27
C LEU A 37 -0.45 9.49 -11.86
N MET A 38 -1.47 8.69 -12.16
CA MET A 38 -1.46 7.24 -11.95
C MET A 38 -0.33 6.59 -12.76
N ALA A 39 -0.22 6.90 -14.05
CA ALA A 39 0.85 6.37 -14.90
C ALA A 39 2.26 6.77 -14.39
N GLN A 40 2.42 8.02 -13.92
CA GLN A 40 3.66 8.48 -13.32
C GLN A 40 4.02 7.71 -12.04
N MET A 41 3.06 7.48 -11.16
CA MET A 41 3.25 6.70 -9.94
C MET A 41 3.68 5.27 -10.25
N LEU A 42 2.98 4.60 -11.17
CA LEU A 42 3.27 3.21 -11.51
C LEU A 42 4.60 3.04 -12.25
N ALA A 43 5.02 4.01 -13.06
CA ALA A 43 6.37 4.02 -13.65
C ALA A 43 7.48 4.15 -12.58
N ASN A 44 7.27 5.01 -11.58
CA ASN A 44 8.17 5.11 -10.43
C ASN A 44 8.21 3.79 -9.63
N TRP A 45 7.06 3.16 -9.39
CA TRP A 45 6.99 1.88 -8.70
C TRP A 45 7.69 0.77 -9.47
N ASN A 46 7.52 0.69 -10.79
CA ASN A 46 8.22 -0.29 -11.65
C ASN A 46 9.75 -0.15 -11.55
N THR A 47 10.26 1.07 -11.43
CA THR A 47 11.69 1.31 -11.19
C THR A 47 12.11 0.70 -9.85
N GLY A 48 11.31 0.91 -8.81
CA GLY A 48 11.58 0.35 -7.49
C GLY A 48 11.47 -1.17 -7.40
N LEU A 49 10.44 -1.76 -8.02
CA LEU A 49 10.27 -3.20 -8.10
C LEU A 49 11.45 -3.86 -8.79
N THR A 50 11.94 -3.28 -9.90
CA THR A 50 13.10 -3.82 -10.62
C THR A 50 14.34 -3.84 -9.73
N ALA A 51 14.58 -2.77 -8.97
CA ALA A 51 15.71 -2.67 -8.06
C ALA A 51 15.59 -3.64 -6.87
N LEU A 52 14.41 -3.73 -6.25
CA LEU A 52 14.19 -4.53 -5.04
C LEU A 52 14.04 -6.03 -5.33
N HIS A 53 13.47 -6.42 -6.48
CA HIS A 53 13.24 -7.82 -6.82
C HIS A 53 14.53 -8.65 -6.81
N GLN A 54 15.65 -8.05 -7.22
CA GLN A 54 16.96 -8.70 -7.20
C GLN A 54 17.52 -8.92 -5.79
N ALA A 55 17.10 -8.10 -4.82
CA ALA A 55 17.55 -8.18 -3.44
C ALA A 55 16.70 -9.10 -2.56
N LEU A 56 15.50 -9.51 -3.02
CA LEU A 56 14.59 -10.38 -2.28
C LEU A 56 14.99 -11.86 -2.42
N THR A 57 15.87 -12.34 -1.55
CA THR A 57 16.36 -13.74 -1.59
C THR A 57 15.47 -14.75 -0.88
N HIS A 58 14.49 -14.29 -0.08
CA HIS A 58 13.59 -15.14 0.72
C HIS A 58 12.13 -14.71 0.59
N PRO A 59 11.52 -14.80 -0.61
CA PRO A 59 10.10 -14.49 -0.77
C PRO A 59 9.22 -15.63 -0.21
N ASP A 60 8.02 -15.30 0.24
CA ASP A 60 7.01 -16.30 0.62
C ASP A 60 6.62 -17.19 -0.57
N GLN A 61 6.60 -16.61 -1.78
CA GLN A 61 6.36 -17.30 -3.04
C GLN A 61 7.29 -16.78 -4.13
N THR A 62 7.94 -17.69 -4.86
CA THR A 62 8.75 -17.34 -6.03
C THR A 62 7.83 -17.00 -7.19
N VAL A 63 7.73 -15.71 -7.51
CA VAL A 63 6.94 -15.20 -8.63
C VAL A 63 7.83 -14.39 -9.59
N PRO A 64 7.62 -14.47 -10.91
CA PRO A 64 8.30 -13.58 -11.83
C PRO A 64 7.84 -12.14 -11.61
N LEU A 65 8.76 -11.17 -11.73
CA LEU A 65 8.41 -9.76 -11.71
C LEU A 65 7.55 -9.42 -12.94
N VAL A 66 6.33 -8.93 -12.70
CA VAL A 66 5.43 -8.38 -13.71
C VAL A 66 5.30 -6.87 -13.48
N PRO A 67 5.77 -6.01 -14.40
CA PRO A 67 5.60 -4.57 -14.25
C PRO A 67 4.14 -4.13 -14.36
N TYR A 68 3.79 -3.07 -13.63
CA TYR A 68 2.50 -2.38 -13.78
C TYR A 68 2.35 -1.75 -15.17
N GLY A 69 1.10 -1.60 -15.60
CA GLY A 69 0.72 -0.77 -16.74
C GLY A 69 0.58 0.71 -16.36
N THR A 70 -0.31 1.43 -17.05
CA THR A 70 -0.60 2.85 -16.78
C THR A 70 -1.77 3.07 -15.80
N SER A 71 -2.38 1.99 -15.33
CA SER A 71 -3.48 1.96 -14.36
C SER A 71 -3.39 0.70 -13.52
N LEU A 72 -3.91 0.74 -12.29
CA LEU A 72 -4.06 -0.45 -11.45
C LEU A 72 -5.12 -1.38 -12.05
N ALA A 73 -4.76 -2.64 -12.26
CA ALA A 73 -5.68 -3.72 -12.56
C ALA A 73 -6.31 -4.26 -11.25
N PRO A 74 -7.46 -4.95 -11.31
CA PRO A 74 -8.06 -5.54 -10.11
C PRO A 74 -7.12 -6.49 -9.36
N GLY A 75 -6.22 -7.20 -10.06
CA GLY A 75 -5.23 -8.08 -9.45
C GLY A 75 -4.07 -7.38 -8.74
N ASP A 76 -3.92 -6.06 -8.91
CA ASP A 76 -2.88 -5.26 -8.25
C ASP A 76 -3.28 -4.85 -6.82
N LEU A 77 -4.57 -4.98 -6.47
CA LEU A 77 -5.13 -4.62 -5.18
C LEU A 77 -5.18 -5.85 -4.28
N GLY A 78 -4.14 -6.00 -3.45
CA GLY A 78 -4.08 -7.08 -2.46
C GLY A 78 -4.96 -6.80 -1.25
N THR A 79 -5.83 -7.75 -0.90
CA THR A 79 -6.60 -7.71 0.35
C THR A 79 -5.66 -7.83 1.55
N ILE A 80 -5.91 -7.06 2.61
CA ILE A 80 -5.16 -7.19 3.88
C ILE A 80 -5.35 -8.61 4.44
N PRO A 81 -4.28 -9.33 4.80
CA PRO A 81 -4.35 -10.65 5.44
C PRO A 81 -5.11 -10.62 6.76
N GLU A 82 -5.81 -11.71 7.08
CA GLU A 82 -6.51 -11.84 8.38
C GLU A 82 -5.54 -11.77 9.57
N GLY A 83 -4.33 -12.32 9.42
CA GLY A 83 -3.29 -12.28 10.46
C GLY A 83 -2.79 -10.88 10.83
N ASP A 84 -3.08 -9.87 10.00
CA ASP A 84 -2.72 -8.47 10.27
C ASP A 84 -3.78 -7.77 11.13
N LEU A 85 -4.93 -8.41 11.39
CA LEU A 85 -6.01 -7.86 12.20
C LEU A 85 -6.07 -8.49 13.60
N PRO A 86 -6.49 -7.72 14.62
CA PRO A 86 -6.87 -8.27 15.91
C PRO A 86 -7.94 -9.37 15.82
N ALA A 87 -7.83 -10.35 16.72
CA ALA A 87 -8.78 -11.46 16.79
C ALA A 87 -10.23 -10.96 17.02
N GLY A 88 -11.17 -11.51 16.24
CA GLY A 88 -12.60 -11.21 16.34
C GLY A 88 -13.08 -10.07 15.44
N LEU A 89 -12.21 -9.42 14.67
CA LEU A 89 -12.66 -8.46 13.67
C LEU A 89 -13.30 -9.16 12.46
N PRO A 90 -14.41 -8.62 11.92
CA PRO A 90 -15.09 -9.21 10.78
C PRO A 90 -14.31 -8.99 9.48
N ALA A 91 -14.43 -9.93 8.54
CA ALA A 91 -13.69 -9.89 7.27
C ALA A 91 -13.94 -8.63 6.42
N TRP A 92 -15.10 -7.99 6.56
CA TRP A 92 -15.39 -6.74 5.82
C TRP A 92 -14.53 -5.56 6.27
N MET A 93 -13.89 -5.61 7.44
CA MET A 93 -12.95 -4.55 7.85
C MET A 93 -11.60 -4.60 7.10
N ARG A 94 -11.28 -5.72 6.43
CA ARG A 94 -10.09 -5.89 5.56
C ARG A 94 -10.44 -5.92 4.07
N SER A 95 -11.67 -5.58 3.68
CA SER A 95 -12.09 -5.55 2.27
C SER A 95 -11.65 -4.26 1.57
N ASP A 96 -11.82 -4.24 0.25
CA ASP A 96 -11.51 -3.08 -0.60
C ASP A 96 -12.60 -1.98 -0.54
N GLU A 97 -13.73 -2.24 0.14
CA GLU A 97 -14.83 -1.27 0.24
C GLU A 97 -14.58 -0.31 1.42
N PRO A 98 -14.62 1.02 1.19
CA PRO A 98 -14.46 2.00 2.27
C PRO A 98 -15.58 1.89 3.32
N TRP A 99 -15.22 1.65 4.58
CA TRP A 99 -16.18 1.46 5.69
C TRP A 99 -16.08 2.49 6.81
N ALA A 100 -15.10 3.40 6.78
CA ALA A 100 -14.94 4.45 7.79
C ALA A 100 -14.70 5.83 7.16
N SER A 101 -15.29 6.88 7.76
CA SER A 101 -15.09 8.26 7.34
C SER A 101 -15.13 9.24 8.52
N ARG A 102 -14.54 10.43 8.34
CA ARG A 102 -14.67 11.55 9.29
C ARG A 102 -15.85 12.44 8.89
N GLN A 103 -16.71 12.80 9.84
CA GLN A 103 -17.91 13.61 9.57
C GLN A 103 -18.04 14.77 10.56
N GLY A 104 -18.56 15.92 10.14
CA GLY A 104 -18.82 17.05 11.03
C GLY A 104 -19.09 18.35 10.28
N ALA A 105 -19.82 19.27 10.90
CA ALA A 105 -20.16 20.56 10.29
C ALA A 105 -19.01 21.56 10.35
N THR A 106 -18.17 21.47 11.39
CA THR A 106 -16.95 22.29 11.54
C THR A 106 -15.69 21.42 11.47
N PRO A 107 -14.50 22.03 11.27
CA PRO A 107 -13.23 21.30 11.35
C PRO A 107 -13.03 20.59 12.70
N ALA A 108 -13.47 21.21 13.80
CA ALA A 108 -13.40 20.60 15.13
C ALA A 108 -14.31 19.36 15.22
N ASP A 109 -15.56 19.47 14.75
CA ASP A 109 -16.50 18.33 14.77
C ASP A 109 -15.99 17.17 13.90
N LYS A 110 -15.46 17.48 12.70
CA LYS A 110 -14.87 16.50 11.78
C LYS A 110 -13.62 15.84 12.36
N CYS A 111 -12.86 16.56 13.18
CA CYS A 111 -11.72 16.00 13.90
C CYS A 111 -12.17 15.02 14.99
N ALA A 112 -13.29 15.33 15.66
CA ALA A 112 -13.81 14.59 16.80
C ALA A 112 -14.69 13.37 16.46
N THR A 113 -15.09 13.19 15.19
CA THR A 113 -16.11 12.18 14.82
C THR A 113 -15.64 11.25 13.71
N ILE A 114 -15.76 9.94 13.93
CA ILE A 114 -15.61 8.88 12.93
C ILE A 114 -16.94 8.14 12.82
N VAL A 115 -17.41 7.92 11.59
CA VAL A 115 -18.57 7.09 11.28
C VAL A 115 -18.08 5.80 10.64
N VAL A 116 -18.54 4.68 11.18
CA VAL A 116 -18.31 3.33 10.66
C VAL A 116 -19.59 2.81 10.03
N GLN A 117 -19.52 2.35 8.79
CA GLN A 117 -20.64 1.76 8.06
C GLN A 117 -20.23 0.39 7.55
N ILE A 118 -21.03 -0.63 7.89
CA ILE A 118 -20.85 -1.97 7.34
C ILE A 118 -21.22 -1.92 5.83
N PRO A 119 -20.36 -2.47 4.95
CA PRO A 119 -20.67 -2.67 3.53
C PRO A 119 -22.06 -3.28 3.33
N ALA A 120 -22.78 -2.81 2.32
CA ALA A 120 -24.22 -3.09 2.19
C ALA A 120 -24.52 -4.59 2.03
N ASP A 121 -23.68 -5.30 1.28
CA ASP A 121 -23.73 -6.75 1.04
C ASP A 121 -23.33 -7.59 2.27
N GLN A 122 -22.73 -6.97 3.29
CA GLN A 122 -22.26 -7.61 4.52
C GLN A 122 -23.16 -7.32 5.74
N ARG A 123 -24.27 -6.60 5.54
CA ARG A 123 -25.24 -6.31 6.61
C ARG A 123 -26.11 -7.54 6.89
N PRO A 124 -26.42 -7.82 8.17
CA PRO A 124 -27.26 -8.97 8.53
C PRO A 124 -28.77 -8.71 8.40
N PHE A 125 -29.21 -7.60 7.78
CA PHE A 125 -30.61 -7.17 7.69
C PHE A 125 -30.92 -6.48 6.37
#